data_AF-A0A2P4SNX4-F1
#
_entry.id   AF-A0A2P4SNX4-F1
#
_cell.length_a   1.000
_cell.length_b   1.000
_cell.length_c   1.000
_cell.angle_alpha   90.00
_cell.angle_beta   90.00
_cell.angle_gamma   90.00
#
_symmetry.space_group_name_H-M   'P 1'
#
loop_
_entity.id
_entity.type
_entity.pdbx_description
1 polymer ?
#
loop_
_entity_poly.entity_id
_entity_poly.type
_entity_poly.pdbx_seq_one_letter_code
_entity_poly.pdbx_strand_id
1 'polypeptide(L)'
;MIGMGSMRFTLEGLRDAIKYMVQSDGFDRVLGKMKLLSANPGKVVCELKVEEEHTNRAGTLHGGLTATLVDVVSTAALLYTERALPGVSVDMNIT
;
A
#
# COMPACT_ATOMS: atom_id res chain seq x y z
N MET A 1 4.04 -9.60 -34.62
CA MET A 1 4.28 -9.52 -33.16
C MET A 1 3.85 -8.14 -32.74
N ILE A 2 2.60 -8.00 -32.30
CA ILE A 2 1.99 -6.70 -32.00
C ILE A 2 2.50 -6.31 -30.61
N GLY A 3 3.27 -5.23 -30.53
CA GLY A 3 3.77 -4.72 -29.26
C GLY A 3 2.60 -4.31 -28.38
N MET A 4 2.25 -5.15 -27.40
CA MET A 4 1.37 -4.76 -26.31
C MET A 4 2.09 -3.65 -25.56
N GLY A 5 1.71 -2.39 -25.80
CA GLY A 5 2.20 -1.26 -25.03
C GLY A 5 1.94 -1.52 -23.55
N SER A 6 3.00 -1.54 -22.74
CA SER A 6 2.92 -1.67 -21.29
C SER A 6 1.93 -0.63 -20.75
N MET A 7 0.77 -1.06 -20.24
CA MET A 7 -0.11 -0.18 -19.46
C MET A 7 0.65 0.24 -18.20
N ARG A 8 1.17 1.47 -18.21
CA ARG A 8 1.76 2.07 -17.02
C ARG A 8 0.64 2.63 -16.16
N PHE A 9 0.63 2.31 -14.86
CA PHE A 9 -0.26 2.97 -13.92
C PHE A 9 -0.02 4.49 -13.98
N THR A 10 -1.09 5.27 -14.08
CA THR A 10 -1.01 6.72 -13.84
C THR A 10 -0.96 6.98 -12.33
N LEU A 11 -0.50 8.17 -11.92
CA LEU A 11 -0.53 8.55 -10.51
C LEU A 11 -1.96 8.56 -9.95
N GLU A 12 -2.93 8.99 -10.76
CA GLU A 12 -4.35 8.96 -10.42
C GLU A 12 -4.86 7.53 -10.27
N GLY A 13 -4.52 6.64 -11.21
CA GLY A 13 -4.87 5.23 -11.12
C GLY A 13 -4.27 4.54 -9.89
N LEU A 14 -3.04 4.89 -9.52
CA LEU A 14 -2.43 4.39 -8.28
C LEU A 14 -3.17 4.91 -7.04
N ARG A 15 -3.54 6.20 -7.03
CA ARG A 15 -4.30 6.80 -5.94
C ARG A 15 -5.65 6.12 -5.75
N ASP A 16 -6.34 5.82 -6.85
CA ASP A 16 -7.63 5.14 -6.80
C ASP A 16 -7.50 3.66 -6.41
N ALA A 17 -6.45 2.97 -6.84
CA ALA A 17 -6.13 1.63 -6.37
C ALA A 17 -5.87 1.61 -4.85
N ILE A 18 -5.07 2.55 -4.33
CA ILE A 18 -4.82 2.66 -2.88
C ILE A 18 -6.11 2.94 -2.12
N LYS A 19 -6.94 3.88 -2.59
CA LYS A 19 -8.25 4.16 -1.98
C LYS A 19 -9.12 2.91 -1.95
N TYR A 20 -9.19 2.17 -3.07
CA TYR A 20 -9.99 0.96 -3.16
C TYR A 20 -9.54 -0.10 -2.15
N MET A 21 -8.22 -0.32 -1.99
CA MET A 21 -7.69 -1.25 -0.98
C MET A 21 -8.12 -0.82 0.44
N VAL A 22 -7.83 0.43 0.83
CA VAL A 22 -8.01 0.88 2.23
C VAL A 22 -9.43 1.31 2.60
N GLN A 23 -10.33 1.45 1.63
CA GLN A 23 -11.76 1.74 1.87
C GLN A 23 -12.65 0.52 1.63
N SER A 24 -12.06 -0.66 1.41
CA SER A 24 -12.82 -1.90 1.27
C SER A 24 -13.43 -2.35 2.60
N ASP A 25 -14.45 -3.21 2.56
CA ASP A 25 -14.95 -3.94 3.74
C ASP A 25 -14.02 -5.09 4.16
N GLY A 26 -12.82 -5.18 3.57
CA GLY A 26 -11.79 -6.17 3.89
C GLY A 26 -10.92 -5.78 5.08
N PHE A 27 -9.84 -6.53 5.29
CA PHE A 27 -8.88 -6.27 6.37
C PHE A 27 -8.17 -4.92 6.19
N ASP A 28 -7.85 -4.54 4.95
CA ASP A 28 -7.09 -3.33 4.60
C ASP A 28 -7.74 -2.02 5.08
N ARG A 29 -9.02 -2.04 5.48
CA ARG A 29 -9.69 -0.91 6.14
C ARG A 29 -8.97 -0.40 7.38
N VAL A 30 -8.16 -1.23 8.03
CA VAL A 30 -7.31 -0.80 9.16
C VAL A 30 -6.32 0.30 8.77
N LEU A 31 -6.05 0.49 7.47
CA LEU A 31 -5.24 1.57 6.92
C LEU A 31 -6.07 2.75 6.37
N GLY A 32 -7.37 2.83 6.68
CA GLY A 32 -8.28 3.84 6.09
C GLY A 32 -7.87 5.30 6.31
N LYS A 33 -7.01 5.58 7.31
CA LYS A 33 -6.44 6.91 7.60
C LYS A 33 -5.09 7.18 6.90
N MET A 34 -4.55 6.23 6.14
CA MET A 34 -3.30 6.37 5.39
C MET A 34 -3.50 7.30 4.18
N LYS A 35 -2.52 8.15 3.91
CA LYS A 35 -2.51 9.08 2.78
C LYS A 35 -1.29 8.86 1.90
N LEU A 36 -1.50 8.80 0.58
CA LEU A 36 -0.42 8.85 -0.40
C LEU A 36 0.16 10.28 -0.46
N LEU A 37 1.47 10.43 -0.20
CA LEU A 37 2.19 11.68 -0.31
C LEU A 37 2.85 11.86 -1.68
N SER A 38 3.58 10.84 -2.14
CA SER A 38 4.23 10.84 -3.45
C SER A 38 4.44 9.43 -3.98
N ALA A 39 4.56 9.31 -5.30
CA ALA A 39 4.91 8.05 -5.95
C ALA A 39 5.82 8.32 -7.15
N ASN A 40 6.82 7.47 -7.31
CA ASN A 40 7.66 7.33 -8.49
C ASN A 40 7.72 5.84 -8.83
N PRO A 41 8.03 5.44 -10.08
CA PRO A 41 8.06 4.02 -10.41
C PRO A 41 8.90 3.18 -9.43
N GLY A 42 8.29 2.19 -8.79
CA GLY A 42 8.92 1.33 -7.76
C GLY A 42 9.11 1.97 -6.38
N LYS A 43 8.63 3.20 -6.14
CA LYS A 43 8.73 3.89 -4.85
C LYS A 43 7.45 4.66 -4.51
N VAL A 44 6.82 4.30 -3.41
CA VAL A 44 5.63 4.98 -2.87
C VAL A 44 5.96 5.50 -1.47
N VAL A 45 5.50 6.72 -1.19
CA VAL A 45 5.61 7.35 0.14
C VAL A 45 4.21 7.66 0.63
N CYS A 46 3.86 7.10 1.79
CA CYS A 46 2.60 7.33 2.48
C CYS A 46 2.81 7.92 3.86
N GLU A 47 1.78 8.54 4.41
CA GLU A 47 1.71 9.04 5.77
C GLU A 47 0.50 8.44 6.50
N LEU A 48 0.68 8.10 7.78
CA LEU A 48 -0.39 7.73 8.68
C LEU A 48 -0.13 8.41 10.03
N LYS A 49 -1.07 9.22 10.50
CA LYS A 49 -1.04 9.71 11.88
C LYS A 49 -1.48 8.58 12.81
N VAL A 50 -0.65 8.25 13.80
CA VAL A 50 -1.00 7.24 14.80
C VAL A 50 -2.09 7.80 15.73
N GLU A 51 -3.15 7.02 15.90
CA GLU A 51 -4.33 7.33 16.71
C GLU A 51 -4.69 6.07 17.50
N GLU A 52 -5.61 6.16 18.46
CA GLU A 52 -5.87 5.10 19.45
C GLU A 52 -6.17 3.74 18.79
N GLU A 53 -6.96 3.72 17.71
CA GLU A 53 -7.29 2.49 16.96
C GLU A 53 -6.07 1.80 16.29
N HIS A 54 -4.96 2.53 16.14
CA HIS A 54 -3.72 2.03 15.54
C HIS A 54 -2.76 1.47 16.59
N THR A 55 -3.08 1.62 17.88
CA THR A 55 -2.16 1.30 18.96
C THR A 55 -2.25 -0.14 19.45
N ASN A 56 -1.17 -0.63 20.06
CA ASN A 56 -1.17 -1.85 20.87
C ASN A 56 -1.52 -1.53 22.34
N ARG A 57 -1.50 -2.56 23.19
CA ARG A 57 -1.79 -2.44 24.63
C ARG A 57 -0.84 -1.50 25.39
N ALA A 58 0.34 -1.19 24.83
CA ALA A 58 1.31 -0.26 25.41
C ALA A 58 1.13 1.18 24.89
N GLY A 59 0.13 1.45 24.04
CA GLY A 59 -0.14 2.77 23.49
C GLY A 59 0.80 3.20 22.34
N THR A 60 1.61 2.28 21.81
CA THR A 60 2.46 2.53 20.63
C THR A 60 1.82 1.93 19.38
N LEU A 61 2.36 2.22 18.19
CA LEU A 61 1.89 1.61 16.94
C LEU A 61 1.85 0.08 17.03
N HIS A 62 0.73 -0.52 16.62
CA HIS A 62 0.56 -1.96 16.65
C HIS A 62 1.50 -2.65 15.64
N GLY A 63 2.22 -3.68 16.08
CA GLY A 63 3.16 -4.41 15.22
C GLY A 63 2.47 -5.04 14.00
N GLY A 64 1.27 -5.59 14.20
CA GLY A 64 0.42 -6.06 13.10
C GLY A 64 0.03 -4.96 12.11
N LEU A 65 -0.25 -3.73 12.57
CA LEU A 65 -0.54 -2.62 11.66
C LEU A 65 0.71 -2.18 10.89
N THR A 66 1.88 -2.24 11.53
CA THR A 66 3.18 -2.01 10.89
C THR A 66 3.42 -3.02 9.77
N ALA A 67 3.14 -4.30 10.02
CA ALA A 67 3.23 -5.34 8.98
C ALA A 67 2.23 -5.07 7.83
N THR A 68 0.98 -4.71 8.12
CA THR A 68 0.00 -4.35 7.09
C THR A 68 0.43 -3.13 6.27
N LEU A 69 1.04 -2.12 6.89
CA LEU A 69 1.60 -0.97 6.18
C LEU A 69 2.70 -1.40 5.21
N VAL A 70 3.61 -2.28 5.63
CA VAL A 70 4.67 -2.82 4.76
C VAL A 70 4.06 -3.59 3.60
N ASP A 71 3.08 -4.46 3.85
CA ASP A 71 2.40 -5.27 2.83
C ASP A 71 1.72 -4.40 1.76
N VAL A 72 0.83 -3.50 2.18
CA VAL A 72 0.00 -2.71 1.26
C VAL A 72 0.83 -1.65 0.51
N VAL A 73 1.77 -0.98 1.19
CA VAL A 73 2.58 0.07 0.55
C VAL A 73 3.58 -0.54 -0.43
N SER A 74 4.17 -1.70 -0.10
CA SER A 74 5.06 -2.40 -1.04
C SER A 74 4.29 -2.94 -2.25
N THR A 75 3.08 -3.47 -2.06
CA THR A 75 2.18 -3.86 -3.15
C THR A 75 1.85 -2.67 -4.05
N ALA A 76 1.53 -1.50 -3.49
CA ALA A 76 1.31 -0.28 -4.26
C ALA A 76 2.56 0.15 -5.05
N ALA A 77 3.76 0.00 -4.48
CA ALA A 77 5.01 0.28 -5.19
C ALA A 77 5.24 -0.68 -6.36
N LEU A 78 4.88 -1.97 -6.24
CA LEU A 78 4.94 -2.96 -7.32
C LEU A 78 3.94 -2.66 -8.45
N LEU A 79 2.70 -2.27 -8.09
CA LEU A 79 1.69 -1.81 -9.04
C LEU A 79 2.18 -0.58 -9.82
N TYR A 80 2.94 0.29 -9.16
CA TYR A 80 3.55 1.45 -9.79
C TYR A 80 4.90 1.13 -10.45
N THR A 81 4.97 0.07 -11.24
CA THR A 81 6.12 -0.26 -12.10
C THR A 81 5.66 -0.54 -13.52
N GLU A 82 6.58 -0.80 -14.45
CA GLU A 82 6.21 -1.23 -15.82
C GLU A 82 5.48 -2.58 -15.83
N ARG A 83 5.76 -3.45 -14.86
CA ARG A 83 5.10 -4.75 -14.76
C ARG A 83 3.64 -4.61 -14.32
N ALA A 84 3.32 -3.59 -13.51
CA ALA A 84 1.97 -3.26 -13.07
C ALA A 84 1.17 -4.44 -12.48
N LEU A 85 1.85 -5.32 -11.74
CA LEU A 85 1.24 -6.49 -11.09
C LEU A 85 1.49 -6.44 -9.58
N PRO A 86 0.46 -6.67 -8.75
CA PRO A 86 0.61 -6.63 -7.29
C PRO A 86 1.42 -7.81 -6.76
N GLY A 87 1.35 -8.96 -7.44
CA GLY A 87 1.93 -10.21 -6.95
C GLY A 87 1.16 -10.78 -5.77
N VAL A 88 1.77 -11.76 -5.10
CA VAL A 88 1.31 -12.33 -3.83
C VAL A 88 2.50 -12.41 -2.90
N SER A 89 2.31 -11.97 -1.65
CA SER A 89 3.37 -11.99 -0.64
C SER A 89 3.82 -13.42 -0.35
N VAL A 90 5.13 -13.66 -0.43
CA VAL A 90 5.76 -14.98 -0.16
C VAL A 90 6.43 -14.95 1.21
N ASP A 91 7.19 -13.90 1.48
CA ASP A 91 7.90 -13.67 2.73
C ASP A 91 7.82 -12.19 3.12
N MET A 92 7.72 -11.91 4.42
CA MET A 92 7.76 -10.56 4.97
C MET A 92 8.43 -10.62 6.34
N ASN A 93 9.44 -9.78 6.55
CA ASN A 93 10.13 -9.67 7.84
C ASN A 93 9.96 -8.26 8.40
N ILE A 94 9.53 -8.18 9.66
CA ILE A 94 9.32 -6.95 10.41
C ILE A 94 10.08 -7.15 11.72
N THR A 95 10.96 -6.20 12.06
CA THR A 95 11.87 -6.27 13.22
C THR A 95 11.77 -5.02 14.07
#